data_AF-A0A8S9ZER9-F1
#
_entry.id   AF-A0A8S9ZER9-F1
#
_cell.length_a   1.000
_cell.length_b   1.000
_cell.length_c   1.000
_cell.angle_alpha   90.00
_cell.angle_beta   90.00
_cell.angle_gamma   90.00
#
_symmetry.space_group_name_H-M   'P 1'
#
loop_
_entity.id
_entity.type
_entity.pdbx_description
1 polymer ?
#
loop_
_entity_poly.entity_id
_entity_poly.type
_entity_poly.pdbx_seq_one_letter_code
_entity_poly.pdbx_strand_id
1 'polypeptide(L)'
;AFTGSTSWITSKTITLELGGKSPNIIFSDADMLLAVEQAAFGLFFNQGQCCCAGSRTFVESKKKFMMNLLNVLKLILAEKRVLGNPFNLNVTQGPQIDEEQEQKEGAKLVTGGVKYAGKESDFGPVMSIIKFNDIKDLVEKANATNYGLAAGVVTKDLDKALYVANNIRAGTGKLL
;
A
#
# COMPACT_ATOMS: atom_id res chain seq x y z
N ALA A 1 16.34 3.25 5.14
CA ALA A 1 15.50 4.10 5.99
C ALA A 1 16.07 3.96 7.39
N PHE A 2 16.79 4.99 7.83
CA PHE A 2 17.32 5.26 9.17
C PHE A 2 18.13 6.54 8.98
N THR A 3 17.54 7.71 9.22
CA THR A 3 18.31 8.96 9.18
C THR A 3 18.90 9.16 10.58
N GLY A 4 20.12 8.66 10.77
CA GLY A 4 20.94 9.09 11.89
C GLY A 4 21.08 10.61 11.79
N SER A 5 20.45 11.32 12.71
CA SER A 5 20.49 12.78 12.74
C SER A 5 20.88 13.22 14.13
N THR A 6 21.36 14.45 14.25
CA THR A 6 21.79 15.01 15.53
C THR A 6 20.77 16.06 15.94
N SER A 7 20.25 15.97 17.15
CA SER A 7 19.40 17.00 17.73
C SER A 7 20.15 18.33 17.71
N TRP A 8 19.63 19.32 17.00
CA TRP A 8 20.25 20.64 16.86
C TRP A 8 20.39 21.39 18.20
N ILE A 9 19.55 21.05 19.19
CA ILE A 9 19.53 21.70 20.51
C ILE A 9 20.49 21.03 21.48
N THR A 10 20.55 19.69 21.47
CA THR A 10 21.24 18.92 22.52
C THR A 10 22.48 18.19 22.03
N SER A 11 22.76 18.25 20.73
CA SER A 11 23.79 17.46 20.04
C SER A 11 23.70 15.94 20.26
N LYS A 12 22.57 15.46 20.76
CA LYS A 12 22.31 14.02 20.93
C LYS A 12 22.00 13.38 19.58
N THR A 13 22.56 12.21 19.33
CA THR A 13 22.16 11.38 18.20
C THR A 13 20.71 10.94 18.37
N ILE A 14 19.93 11.05 17.30
CA ILE A 14 18.55 10.61 17.21
C ILE A 14 18.39 9.69 15.99
N THR A 15 17.41 8.80 16.08
CA THR A 15 17.00 7.90 14.99
C THR A 15 15.49 7.99 14.89
N LEU A 16 14.99 8.27 13.68
CA LEU A 16 13.56 8.51 13.43
C LEU A 16 13.05 7.57 12.34
N GLU A 17 11.90 6.94 12.60
CA GLU A 17 11.13 6.16 11.64
C GLU A 17 9.75 6.80 11.50
N LEU A 18 9.59 7.67 10.51
CA LEU A 18 8.45 8.58 10.37
C LEU A 18 7.34 8.04 9.45
N GLY A 19 7.30 6.72 9.28
CA GLY A 19 6.37 6.06 8.37
C GLY A 19 6.71 6.23 6.90
N GLY A 20 5.80 5.79 6.04
CA GLY A 20 5.94 6.02 4.61
C GLY A 20 4.63 5.94 3.84
N LYS A 21 4.75 6.13 2.53
CA LYS A 21 3.66 5.95 1.56
C LYS A 21 4.06 4.84 0.58
N SER A 22 4.21 3.62 1.08
CA SER A 22 4.84 2.54 0.33
C SER A 22 4.12 2.25 -1.00
N PRO A 23 4.83 2.21 -2.15
CA PRO A 23 4.26 1.71 -3.38
C PRO A 23 4.15 0.18 -3.32
N ASN A 24 3.01 -0.34 -3.76
CA ASN A 24 2.78 -1.76 -4.01
C ASN A 24 2.58 -1.95 -5.51
N ILE A 25 3.55 -2.56 -6.18
CA ILE A 25 3.67 -2.59 -7.65
C ILE A 25 3.30 -3.99 -8.14
N ILE A 26 2.32 -4.08 -9.04
CA ILE A 26 1.82 -5.33 -9.58
C ILE A 26 1.91 -5.28 -11.11
N PHE A 27 2.80 -6.09 -11.67
CA PHE A 27 2.92 -6.27 -13.11
C PHE A 27 1.86 -7.24 -13.63
N SER A 28 1.55 -7.14 -14.92
CA SER A 28 0.52 -7.99 -15.56
C SER A 28 0.94 -9.44 -15.78
N ASP A 29 2.23 -9.74 -15.61
CA ASP A 29 2.78 -11.10 -15.61
C ASP A 29 2.77 -11.76 -14.23
N ALA A 30 2.40 -11.01 -13.18
CA ALA A 30 2.30 -11.53 -11.82
C ALA A 30 1.33 -12.70 -11.72
N ASP A 31 1.59 -13.60 -10.78
CA ASP A 31 0.58 -14.58 -10.40
C ASP A 31 -0.64 -13.87 -9.80
N MET A 32 -1.84 -14.21 -10.28
CA MET A 32 -3.06 -13.51 -9.89
C MET A 32 -3.38 -13.69 -8.41
N LEU A 33 -3.14 -14.88 -7.85
CA LEU A 33 -3.42 -15.13 -6.43
C LEU A 33 -2.44 -14.35 -5.57
N LEU A 34 -1.16 -14.39 -5.91
CA LEU A 34 -0.12 -13.66 -5.19
C LEU A 34 -0.33 -12.14 -5.28
N ALA A 35 -0.72 -11.63 -6.45
CA ALA A 35 -1.02 -10.22 -6.65
C ALA A 35 -2.19 -9.74 -5.79
N VAL A 36 -3.27 -10.53 -5.72
CA VAL A 36 -4.44 -10.20 -4.89
C VAL A 36 -4.11 -10.30 -3.40
N GLU A 37 -3.41 -11.35 -2.98
CA GLU A 37 -3.00 -11.53 -1.59
C GLU A 37 -2.09 -10.40 -1.14
N GLN A 38 -1.07 -10.05 -1.94
CA GLN A 38 -0.17 -8.95 -1.64
C GLN A 38 -0.90 -7.59 -1.62
N ALA A 39 -1.84 -7.35 -2.55
CA ALA A 39 -2.65 -6.12 -2.53
C ALA A 39 -3.52 -6.05 -1.27
N ALA A 40 -4.22 -7.14 -0.94
CA ALA A 40 -5.09 -7.18 0.22
C ALA A 40 -4.29 -7.05 1.52
N PHE A 41 -3.30 -7.91 1.75
CA PHE A 41 -2.50 -7.89 2.96
C PHE A 41 -1.69 -6.60 3.09
N GLY A 42 -1.06 -6.16 2.00
CA GLY A 42 -0.14 -5.02 2.00
C GLY A 42 -0.77 -3.73 2.51
N LEU A 43 -2.08 -3.55 2.37
CA LEU A 43 -2.79 -2.39 2.91
C LEU A 43 -3.69 -2.71 4.10
N PHE A 44 -4.43 -3.82 4.06
CA PHE A 44 -5.48 -4.05 5.04
C PHE A 44 -4.99 -4.72 6.32
N PHE A 45 -3.73 -5.17 6.36
CA PHE A 45 -3.08 -5.57 7.60
C PHE A 45 -3.09 -4.41 8.62
N ASN A 46 -3.40 -4.73 9.88
CA ASN A 46 -3.56 -3.76 10.95
C ASN A 46 -4.47 -2.57 10.58
N GLN A 47 -5.53 -2.83 9.81
CA GLN A 47 -6.49 -1.82 9.37
C GLN A 47 -5.86 -0.70 8.52
N GLY A 48 -4.71 -0.94 7.89
CA GLY A 48 -3.96 0.10 7.17
C GLY A 48 -3.23 1.08 8.09
N GLN A 49 -3.27 0.86 9.40
CA GLN A 49 -2.49 1.61 10.39
C GLN A 49 -1.10 0.97 10.54
N CYS A 50 -0.37 0.88 9.42
CA CYS A 50 0.95 0.28 9.37
C CYS A 50 1.91 1.20 8.63
N CYS A 51 3.08 1.48 9.21
CA CYS A 51 4.07 2.39 8.64
C CYS A 51 4.49 2.03 7.21
N CYS A 52 4.52 0.73 6.89
CA CYS A 52 4.90 0.22 5.59
C CYS A 52 3.70 -0.14 4.69
N ALA A 53 2.47 0.25 5.05
CA ALA A 53 1.26 -0.06 4.29
C ALA A 53 1.37 0.33 2.81
N GLY A 54 1.01 -0.60 1.93
CA GLY A 54 0.97 -0.46 0.47
C GLY A 54 -0.17 0.41 -0.03
N SER A 55 -0.32 1.61 0.55
CA SER A 55 -1.44 2.54 0.29
C SER A 55 -1.50 3.05 -1.15
N ARG A 56 -0.38 2.98 -1.89
CA ARG A 56 -0.33 3.28 -3.33
C ARG A 56 -0.13 2.00 -4.13
N THR A 57 -1.22 1.40 -4.61
CA THR A 57 -1.13 0.18 -5.43
C THR A 57 -1.05 0.55 -6.92
N PHE A 58 0.09 0.27 -7.54
CA PHE A 58 0.35 0.47 -8.96
C PHE A 58 0.08 -0.83 -9.73
N VAL A 59 -0.75 -0.77 -10.77
CA VAL A 59 -1.11 -1.94 -11.59
C VAL A 59 -0.83 -1.66 -13.05
N GLU A 60 -0.16 -2.59 -13.73
CA GLU A 60 0.13 -2.47 -15.16
C GLU A 60 -1.19 -2.45 -15.97
N SER A 61 -1.27 -1.56 -16.95
CA SER A 61 -2.50 -1.19 -17.68
C SER A 61 -2.94 -2.23 -18.72
N LYS A 62 -2.95 -3.52 -18.36
CA LYS A 62 -3.56 -4.58 -19.16
C LYS A 62 -5.02 -4.76 -18.72
N LYS A 63 -5.96 -4.34 -19.56
CA LYS A 63 -7.41 -4.31 -19.24
C LYS A 63 -7.94 -5.61 -18.64
N LYS A 64 -7.64 -6.77 -19.26
CA LYS A 64 -8.09 -8.09 -18.79
C LYS A 64 -7.52 -8.44 -17.42
N PHE A 65 -6.20 -8.30 -17.25
CA PHE A 65 -5.52 -8.56 -15.98
C PHE A 65 -6.08 -7.69 -14.85
N MET A 66 -6.16 -6.37 -15.08
CA MET A 66 -6.66 -5.41 -14.11
C MET A 66 -8.12 -5.70 -13.71
N MET A 67 -8.98 -6.04 -14.67
CA MET A 67 -10.38 -6.36 -14.37
C MET A 67 -10.51 -7.64 -13.54
N ASN A 68 -9.69 -8.66 -13.85
CA ASN A 68 -9.62 -9.89 -13.06
C ASN A 68 -9.10 -9.61 -11.64
N LEU A 69 -8.00 -8.85 -11.52
CA LEU A 69 -7.43 -8.44 -10.23
C LEU A 69 -8.48 -7.75 -9.36
N LEU A 70 -9.19 -6.77 -9.91
CA LEU A 70 -10.24 -6.04 -9.18
C LEU A 70 -11.40 -6.95 -8.76
N ASN A 71 -11.84 -7.87 -9.63
CA ASN A 71 -12.93 -8.77 -9.31
C ASN A 71 -12.55 -9.74 -8.19
N VAL A 72 -11.37 -10.37 -8.29
CA VAL A 72 -10.89 -11.32 -7.28
C VAL A 72 -10.57 -10.60 -5.97
N LEU A 73 -9.96 -9.42 -6.02
CA LEU A 73 -9.70 -8.59 -4.85
C LEU A 73 -11.00 -8.21 -4.14
N LYS A 74 -12.04 -7.81 -4.88
CA LYS A 74 -13.37 -7.52 -4.29
C LYS A 74 -13.96 -8.72 -3.57
N LEU A 75 -13.89 -9.91 -4.18
CA LEU A 75 -14.41 -11.13 -3.58
C LEU A 75 -13.65 -11.47 -2.29
N ILE A 76 -12.32 -11.46 -2.35
CA ILE A 76 -11.48 -11.75 -1.18
C ILE A 76 -11.70 -10.73 -0.06
N LEU A 77 -11.79 -9.44 -0.38
CA LEU A 77 -12.06 -8.40 0.61
C LEU A 77 -13.50 -8.46 1.16
N ALA A 78 -14.48 -8.93 0.39
CA ALA A 78 -15.85 -9.10 0.88
C ALA A 78 -16.00 -10.34 1.75
N GLU A 79 -15.34 -11.45 1.39
CA GLU A 79 -15.44 -12.73 2.10
C GLU A 79 -14.58 -12.76 3.36
N LYS A 80 -13.33 -12.29 3.28
CA LYS A 80 -12.35 -12.45 4.36
C LYS A 80 -12.38 -11.34 5.41
N ARG A 81 -13.24 -10.33 5.25
CA ARG A 81 -13.17 -9.11 6.05
C ARG A 81 -14.41 -8.95 6.91
N VAL A 82 -14.34 -9.47 8.12
CA VAL A 82 -15.38 -9.33 9.13
C VAL A 82 -14.97 -8.23 10.10
N LEU A 83 -15.76 -7.16 10.14
CA LEU A 83 -15.56 -6.04 11.06
C LEU A 83 -16.22 -6.32 12.40
N GLY A 84 -15.57 -5.97 13.50
CA GLY A 84 -16.20 -6.08 14.82
C GLY A 84 -15.22 -6.01 15.99
N ASN A 85 -15.65 -6.58 17.12
CA ASN A 85 -14.84 -6.64 18.33
C ASN A 85 -13.61 -7.55 18.11
N PRO A 86 -12.37 -7.06 18.35
CA PRO A 86 -11.14 -7.82 18.13
C PRO A 86 -10.99 -9.08 18.99
N PHE A 87 -11.77 -9.22 20.08
CA PHE A 87 -11.78 -10.43 20.91
C PHE A 87 -12.64 -11.57 20.33
N ASN A 88 -13.43 -11.30 19.28
CA ASN A 88 -14.19 -12.34 18.58
C ASN A 88 -13.31 -13.04 17.55
N LEU A 89 -13.19 -14.37 17.62
CA LEU A 89 -12.31 -15.16 16.73
C LEU A 89 -12.63 -15.04 15.23
N ASN A 90 -13.87 -14.71 14.89
CA ASN A 90 -14.31 -14.55 13.51
C ASN A 90 -14.08 -13.13 12.96
N VAL A 91 -13.69 -12.17 13.79
CA VAL A 91 -13.41 -10.80 13.38
C VAL A 91 -11.99 -10.72 12.85
N THR A 92 -11.85 -10.22 11.64
CA THR A 92 -10.56 -10.03 10.96
C THR A 92 -10.13 -8.57 10.93
N GLN A 93 -11.03 -7.65 11.27
CA GLN A 93 -10.78 -6.23 11.35
C GLN A 93 -11.46 -5.57 12.56
N GLY A 94 -10.65 -4.97 13.44
CA GLY A 94 -11.12 -4.13 14.54
C GLY A 94 -11.44 -2.68 14.13
N PRO A 95 -11.73 -1.81 15.11
CA PRO A 95 -11.94 -0.38 14.88
C PRO A 95 -10.62 0.34 14.51
N GLN A 96 -10.73 1.58 14.02
CA GLN A 96 -9.59 2.51 13.99
C GLN A 96 -9.19 2.91 15.42
N ILE A 97 -7.98 3.43 15.58
CA ILE A 97 -7.48 3.79 16.92
C ILE A 97 -8.26 4.95 17.56
N ASP A 98 -8.72 5.92 16.75
CA ASP A 98 -9.48 7.08 17.20
C ASP A 98 -10.43 7.60 16.10
N GLU A 99 -11.39 8.44 16.51
CA GLU A 99 -12.42 9.02 15.63
C GLU A 99 -11.83 9.98 14.58
N GLU A 100 -10.70 10.64 14.87
CA GLU A 100 -10.07 11.59 13.96
C GLU A 100 -9.48 10.85 12.74
N GLN A 101 -8.90 9.67 12.96
CA GLN A 101 -8.41 8.80 11.90
C GLN A 101 -9.55 8.22 11.07
N GLU A 102 -10.65 7.82 11.70
CA GLU A 102 -11.84 7.30 11.01
C GLU A 102 -12.41 8.32 9.99
N GLN A 103 -12.42 9.61 10.35
CA GLN A 103 -13.01 10.66 9.52
C GLN A 103 -12.13 11.12 8.34
N LYS A 104 -10.83 10.81 8.33
CA LYS A 104 -9.88 11.28 7.29
C LYS A 104 -9.86 10.42 6.03
N GLU A 105 -10.47 9.24 6.03
CA GLU A 105 -10.37 8.26 4.94
C GLU A 105 -11.20 8.64 3.68
N GLY A 106 -10.57 8.77 2.51
CA GLY A 106 -11.26 9.16 1.27
C GLY A 106 -10.65 8.60 -0.03
N ALA A 107 -11.48 7.99 -0.88
CA ALA A 107 -11.18 7.66 -2.29
C ALA A 107 -12.47 7.45 -3.11
N LYS A 108 -12.37 7.40 -4.44
CA LYS A 108 -13.48 6.96 -5.31
C LYS A 108 -13.80 5.50 -4.99
N LEU A 109 -14.99 5.27 -4.45
CA LEU A 109 -15.47 3.96 -4.04
C LEU A 109 -15.50 2.95 -5.19
N VAL A 110 -14.82 1.82 -5.02
CA VAL A 110 -14.88 0.68 -5.95
C VAL A 110 -15.66 -0.49 -5.32
N THR A 111 -15.71 -0.57 -3.99
CA THR A 111 -16.56 -1.44 -3.15
C THR A 111 -16.51 -0.95 -1.68
N GLY A 112 -17.64 -0.91 -0.96
CA GLY A 112 -17.77 -0.53 0.48
C GLY A 112 -17.34 0.90 0.84
N GLY A 113 -17.76 1.45 2.00
CA GLY A 113 -17.42 2.81 2.47
C GLY A 113 -18.33 3.94 1.94
N VAL A 114 -18.22 5.15 2.49
CA VAL A 114 -18.93 6.37 2.03
C VAL A 114 -17.98 7.27 1.25
N LYS A 115 -18.48 7.97 0.21
CA LYS A 115 -17.68 8.92 -0.57
C LYS A 115 -17.56 10.25 0.21
N TYR A 116 -16.33 10.66 0.56
CA TYR A 116 -16.06 11.97 1.14
C TYR A 116 -15.03 12.76 0.31
N ALA A 117 -15.17 14.09 0.31
CA ALA A 117 -14.38 15.06 -0.45
C ALA A 117 -13.28 15.70 0.42
N GLY A 118 -12.39 14.88 0.98
CA GLY A 118 -11.29 15.29 1.84
C GLY A 118 -9.90 15.03 1.22
N LYS A 119 -8.90 15.81 1.65
CA LYS A 119 -7.48 15.69 1.24
C LYS A 119 -6.88 14.34 1.66
N GLU A 120 -5.83 13.94 0.93
CA GLU A 120 -5.03 12.71 1.11
C GLU A 120 -4.95 12.21 2.56
N SER A 121 -5.39 10.97 2.79
CA SER A 121 -5.17 10.27 4.06
C SER A 121 -4.26 9.07 3.86
N ASP A 122 -3.32 8.93 4.79
CA ASP A 122 -2.14 8.06 4.70
C ASP A 122 -2.23 6.81 5.59
N PHE A 123 -3.18 6.77 6.53
CA PHE A 123 -3.25 5.77 7.59
C PHE A 123 -4.70 5.27 7.74
N GLY A 124 -5.03 4.20 7.03
CA GLY A 124 -6.38 3.64 6.98
C GLY A 124 -6.55 2.64 5.83
N PRO A 125 -7.62 1.83 5.80
CA PRO A 125 -7.88 0.79 4.84
C PRO A 125 -8.49 1.34 3.55
N VAL A 126 -7.85 2.33 2.93
CA VAL A 126 -8.28 2.92 1.67
C VAL A 126 -7.26 2.62 0.58
N MET A 127 -7.62 1.76 -0.36
CA MET A 127 -6.74 1.37 -1.46
C MET A 127 -6.85 2.31 -2.64
N SER A 128 -5.77 3.01 -2.96
CA SER A 128 -5.64 3.74 -4.22
C SER A 128 -5.02 2.84 -5.28
N ILE A 129 -5.74 2.63 -6.39
CA ILE A 129 -5.27 1.86 -7.54
C ILE A 129 -4.88 2.82 -8.66
N ILE A 130 -3.59 2.86 -8.96
CA ILE A 130 -2.96 3.73 -9.94
C ILE A 130 -2.50 2.87 -11.10
N LYS A 131 -2.80 3.29 -12.33
CA LYS A 131 -2.42 2.54 -13.53
C LYS A 131 -1.10 3.06 -14.09
N PHE A 132 -0.27 2.16 -14.60
CA PHE A 132 0.93 2.51 -15.36
C PHE A 132 1.01 1.70 -16.65
N ASN A 133 1.63 2.25 -17.70
CA ASN A 133 1.88 1.54 -18.96
C ASN A 133 3.36 1.27 -19.20
N ASP A 134 4.21 2.12 -18.62
CA ASP A 134 5.65 2.11 -18.82
C ASP A 134 6.35 2.07 -17.45
N ILE A 135 7.45 1.33 -17.37
CA ILE A 135 8.17 1.10 -16.12
C ILE A 135 8.91 2.35 -15.62
N LYS A 136 9.29 3.28 -16.51
CA LYS A 136 9.91 4.55 -16.12
C LYS A 136 8.88 5.51 -15.54
N ASP A 137 7.71 5.61 -16.19
CA ASP A 137 6.55 6.36 -15.68
C ASP A 137 6.09 5.83 -14.30
N LEU A 138 6.10 4.51 -14.13
CA LEU A 138 5.87 3.86 -12.83
C LEU A 138 6.87 4.35 -11.77
N VAL A 139 8.18 4.27 -12.07
CA VAL A 139 9.24 4.67 -11.13
C VAL A 139 9.10 6.14 -10.75
N GLU A 140 8.85 7.02 -11.72
CA GLU A 140 8.65 8.45 -11.47
C GLU A 140 7.49 8.70 -10.52
N LYS A 141 6.31 8.11 -10.80
CA LYS A 141 5.12 8.24 -9.94
C LYS A 141 5.30 7.60 -8.56
N ALA A 142 5.96 6.45 -8.48
CA ALA A 142 6.22 5.78 -7.22
C ALA A 142 7.19 6.59 -6.34
N ASN A 143 8.17 7.25 -6.95
CA ASN A 143 9.12 8.14 -6.29
C ASN A 143 8.59 9.56 -6.05
N ALA A 144 7.45 9.95 -6.64
CA ALA A 144 6.80 11.25 -6.43
C ALA A 144 6.13 11.33 -5.04
N THR A 145 6.95 11.26 -4.01
CA THR A 145 6.57 11.32 -2.60
C THR A 145 7.78 11.75 -1.76
N ASN A 146 7.54 12.37 -0.61
CA ASN A 146 8.59 12.71 0.35
C ASN A 146 8.96 11.53 1.28
N TYR A 147 8.27 10.40 1.13
CA TYR A 147 8.45 9.20 1.94
C TYR A 147 9.33 8.15 1.23
N GLY A 148 9.87 7.19 1.98
CA GLY A 148 10.74 6.16 1.41
C GLY A 148 11.00 4.95 2.32
N LEU A 149 9.98 4.49 3.06
CA LEU A 149 10.16 3.40 4.02
C LEU A 149 10.26 2.03 3.36
N ALA A 150 9.20 1.59 2.66
CA ALA A 150 9.13 0.27 2.05
C ALA A 150 8.54 0.32 0.63
N ALA A 151 8.76 -0.75 -0.14
CA ALA A 151 8.13 -0.99 -1.44
C ALA A 151 7.87 -2.49 -1.64
N GLY A 152 6.76 -2.82 -2.32
CA GLY A 152 6.45 -4.19 -2.75
C GLY A 152 6.41 -4.27 -4.27
N VAL A 153 6.93 -5.36 -4.83
CA VAL A 153 6.87 -5.64 -6.28
C VAL A 153 6.42 -7.09 -6.48
N VAL A 154 5.42 -7.28 -7.33
CA VAL A 154 4.92 -8.60 -7.74
C VAL A 154 5.10 -8.75 -9.25
N THR A 155 5.95 -9.69 -9.66
CA THR A 155 6.21 -10.02 -11.07
C THR A 155 6.92 -11.37 -11.20
N LYS A 156 6.69 -12.06 -12.32
CA LYS A 156 7.45 -13.27 -12.67
C LYS A 156 8.77 -12.96 -13.38
N ASP A 157 8.98 -11.71 -13.77
CA ASP A 157 10.14 -11.24 -14.53
C ASP A 157 11.18 -10.64 -13.58
N LEU A 158 12.31 -11.34 -13.44
CA LEU A 158 13.40 -10.94 -12.56
C LEU A 158 14.02 -9.61 -12.98
N ASP A 159 14.10 -9.31 -14.28
CA ASP A 159 14.69 -8.07 -14.78
C ASP A 159 13.82 -6.88 -14.39
N LYS A 160 12.50 -7.02 -14.47
CA LYS A 160 11.56 -5.99 -13.97
C LYS A 160 11.70 -5.82 -12.46
N ALA A 161 11.77 -6.91 -11.70
CA ALA A 161 11.92 -6.86 -10.25
C ALA A 161 13.21 -6.11 -9.85
N LEU A 162 14.34 -6.46 -10.46
CA LEU A 162 15.63 -5.81 -10.22
C LEU A 162 15.66 -4.36 -10.69
N TYR A 163 15.06 -4.07 -11.85
CA TYR A 163 14.94 -2.70 -12.35
C TYR A 163 14.19 -1.82 -11.35
N VAL A 164 13.02 -2.27 -10.88
CA VAL A 164 12.23 -1.52 -9.89
C VAL A 164 12.99 -1.39 -8.57
N ALA A 165 13.59 -2.48 -8.06
CA ALA A 165 14.35 -2.47 -6.82
C ALA A 165 15.51 -1.44 -6.84
N ASN A 166 16.20 -1.31 -7.97
CA ASN A 166 17.32 -0.36 -8.12
C ASN A 166 16.89 1.08 -8.37
N ASN A 167 15.64 1.33 -8.78
CA ASN A 167 15.18 2.65 -9.18
C ASN A 167 14.12 3.26 -8.24
N ILE A 168 13.55 2.47 -7.32
CA ILE A 168 12.63 2.97 -6.29
C ILE A 168 13.40 3.49 -5.07
N ARG A 169 13.04 4.69 -4.61
CA ARG A 169 13.59 5.31 -3.39
C ARG A 169 12.85 4.79 -2.15
N ALA A 170 13.10 3.53 -1.80
CA ALA A 170 12.59 2.91 -0.58
C ALA A 170 13.71 2.23 0.23
N GLY A 171 13.61 2.26 1.56
CA GLY A 171 14.59 1.69 2.47
C GLY A 171 14.53 0.17 2.58
N THR A 172 13.36 -0.43 2.31
CA THR A 172 13.12 -1.88 2.34
C THR A 172 12.33 -2.30 1.11
N GLY A 173 12.67 -3.43 0.50
CA GLY A 173 11.95 -3.99 -0.64
C GLY A 173 11.45 -5.40 -0.36
N LYS A 174 10.23 -5.70 -0.80
CA LYS A 174 9.70 -7.07 -0.89
C LYS A 174 9.48 -7.40 -2.36
N LEU A 175 10.20 -8.38 -2.88
CA LEU A 175 10.07 -8.88 -4.25
C LEU A 175 9.39 -10.25 -4.20
N LEU A 176 8.31 -10.41 -4.97
CA LEU A 176 7.42 -11.58 -4.99
C LEU A 176 7.12 -12.04 -6.41
#